data_AF-A0A963H943-F1
#
_entry.id   AF-A0A963H943-F1
#
_cell.length_a   1.000
_cell.length_b   1.000
_cell.length_c   1.000
_cell.angle_alpha   90.00
_cell.angle_beta   90.00
_cell.angle_gamma   90.00
#
_symmetry.space_group_name_H-M   'P 1'
#
loop_
_entity.id
_entity.type
_entity.pdbx_description
1 polymer ?
#
loop_
_entity_poly.entity_id
_entity_poly.type
_entity_poly.pdbx_seq_one_letter_code
_entity_poly.pdbx_strand_id
1 'polypeptide(L)'
;QHGYRQREPAARWSADSRFLAGDLPDGKPAIHLIGVWDTVGSLGVPDDLLLLDQLLDNPGDYRFHDTDLGVAVRHARHAVAMDEQRASFAPTLWTGGERPADGSFKQLWFAGTHGDVGGGYAECGLSDGALKWMIDEATALGLHVTPALASQLLPDPRGPIHDSLTGVWKHLRTLPRATPLVAADRVGSELAEQVWDRHQVPPLTQAPYRLSRVLGHDESASCSVFARQHWNASGLYLEAGVPYGFVANGEWLDSDIACGPGGARDGVFHIGEVAHLLGSAIGEAEAIYHRLSGKQQADWWGSRRREEAPWFALIGMIANQPNMDASGTVIEGETFVIGERCTFRPRRSGYLYSYANDAWKFYGNNRGQVTLTVSRR
;
A
#
# COMPACT_ATOMS: atom_id res chain seq x y z
N GLN A 1 -28.86 4.69 -5.76
CA GLN A 1 -27.58 4.54 -6.47
C GLN A 1 -27.59 3.19 -7.20
N HIS A 2 -28.19 3.09 -8.39
CA HIS A 2 -28.43 1.80 -9.08
C HIS A 2 -28.02 1.82 -10.57
N GLY A 3 -27.21 2.78 -11.00
CA GLY A 3 -27.03 3.09 -12.42
C GLY A 3 -26.10 2.18 -13.23
N TYR A 4 -25.29 1.32 -12.61
CA TYR A 4 -24.25 0.59 -13.35
C TYR A 4 -24.61 -0.86 -13.72
N ARG A 5 -25.55 -1.52 -13.00
CA ARG A 5 -25.72 -2.99 -13.12
C ARG A 5 -27.13 -3.52 -13.30
N GLN A 6 -28.16 -2.71 -13.13
CA GLN A 6 -29.49 -3.03 -13.66
C GLN A 6 -29.73 -2.14 -14.88
N ARG A 7 -30.06 -2.77 -16.01
CA ARG A 7 -30.62 -2.04 -17.16
C ARG A 7 -31.93 -1.40 -16.68
N GLU A 8 -31.85 -0.15 -16.23
CA GLU A 8 -33.04 0.64 -15.96
C GLU A 8 -33.90 0.63 -17.23
N PRO A 9 -35.21 0.36 -17.13
CA PRO A 9 -36.10 0.48 -18.28
C PRO A 9 -35.93 1.86 -18.90
N ALA A 10 -35.85 1.93 -20.24
CA ALA A 10 -35.62 3.18 -20.98
C ALA A 10 -36.58 4.33 -20.57
N ALA A 11 -37.73 4.00 -20.00
CA ALA A 11 -38.74 4.92 -19.47
C ALA A 11 -38.30 5.79 -18.27
N ARG A 12 -37.15 5.51 -17.62
CA ARG A 12 -36.62 6.33 -16.51
C ARG A 12 -35.57 7.37 -16.90
N TRP A 13 -35.15 7.36 -18.15
CA TRP A 13 -34.28 8.38 -18.70
C TRP A 13 -35.17 9.60 -18.96
N SER A 14 -34.70 10.83 -18.69
CA SER A 14 -35.56 12.01 -18.90
C SER A 14 -36.08 12.00 -20.36
N ALA A 15 -37.31 12.44 -20.59
CA ALA A 15 -37.88 12.53 -21.95
C ALA A 15 -37.00 13.38 -22.90
N ASP A 16 -36.14 14.23 -22.31
CA ASP A 16 -35.18 15.10 -23.00
C ASP A 16 -33.81 14.44 -23.24
N SER A 17 -33.57 13.24 -22.71
CA SER A 17 -32.35 12.46 -22.94
C SER A 17 -32.38 11.85 -24.34
N ARG A 18 -31.77 12.53 -25.31
CA ARG A 18 -31.55 11.99 -26.65
C ARG A 18 -30.27 11.16 -26.66
N PHE A 19 -30.37 9.86 -26.95
CA PHE A 19 -29.20 9.04 -27.24
C PHE A 19 -28.55 9.55 -28.54
N LEU A 20 -27.34 10.11 -28.43
CA LEU A 20 -26.55 10.48 -29.59
C LEU A 20 -25.91 9.21 -30.14
N ALA A 21 -26.61 8.53 -31.05
CA ALA A 21 -26.03 7.50 -31.88
C ALA A 21 -25.05 8.16 -32.87
N GLY A 22 -23.79 8.31 -32.48
CA GLY A 22 -22.72 8.53 -33.46
C GLY A 22 -22.48 7.26 -34.26
N ASP A 23 -21.97 7.39 -35.49
CA ASP A 23 -21.45 6.25 -36.25
C ASP A 23 -20.28 5.65 -35.47
N LEU A 24 -20.55 4.56 -34.77
CA LEU A 24 -19.53 3.76 -34.10
C LEU A 24 -19.08 2.69 -35.11
N PRO A 25 -17.83 2.72 -35.59
CA PRO A 25 -17.35 1.81 -36.64
C PRO A 25 -17.63 0.32 -36.36
N ASP A 26 -17.66 -0.06 -35.07
CA ASP A 26 -17.95 -1.42 -34.59
C ASP A 26 -19.08 -1.49 -33.54
N GLY A 27 -19.93 -0.45 -33.46
CA GLY A 27 -21.01 -0.38 -32.47
C GLY A 27 -20.56 -0.19 -31.01
N LYS A 28 -19.27 0.04 -30.76
CA LYS A 28 -18.70 0.29 -29.42
C LYS A 28 -18.10 1.70 -29.33
N PRO A 29 -18.44 2.52 -28.32
CA PRO A 29 -17.81 3.81 -28.12
C PRO A 29 -16.35 3.60 -27.72
N ALA A 30 -15.42 4.16 -28.49
CA ALA A 30 -14.02 4.22 -28.10
C ALA A 30 -13.88 5.14 -26.89
N ILE A 31 -13.14 4.70 -25.87
CA ILE A 31 -12.82 5.51 -24.70
C ILE A 31 -11.52 6.24 -24.99
N HIS A 32 -11.60 7.55 -25.22
CA HIS A 32 -10.42 8.35 -25.58
C HIS A 32 -9.38 8.38 -24.45
N LEU A 33 -9.83 8.60 -23.21
CA LEU A 33 -8.96 8.64 -22.03
C LEU A 33 -9.68 8.05 -20.81
N ILE A 34 -8.98 7.22 -20.04
CA ILE A 34 -9.33 6.88 -18.66
C ILE A 34 -8.25 7.43 -17.73
N GLY A 35 -8.66 8.32 -16.82
CA GLY A 35 -7.83 8.81 -15.72
C GLY A 35 -8.34 8.26 -14.39
N VAL A 36 -7.47 7.63 -13.62
CA VAL A 36 -7.79 7.08 -12.29
C VAL A 36 -6.75 7.51 -11.26
N TRP A 37 -7.20 7.62 -10.01
CA TRP A 37 -6.36 7.88 -8.85
C TRP A 37 -6.46 6.71 -7.90
N ASP A 38 -5.29 6.15 -7.58
CA ASP A 38 -5.05 5.12 -6.59
C ASP A 38 -6.12 4.02 -6.55
N THR A 39 -6.28 3.33 -7.68
CA THR A 39 -7.29 2.28 -7.84
C THR A 39 -7.11 1.21 -6.76
N VAL A 40 -8.16 0.95 -5.97
CA VAL A 40 -8.19 -0.10 -4.95
C VAL A 40 -9.18 -1.18 -5.39
N GLY A 41 -8.71 -2.42 -5.47
CA GLY A 41 -9.51 -3.57 -5.94
C GLY A 41 -10.57 -4.03 -4.95
N SER A 42 -10.29 -3.90 -3.65
CA SER A 42 -11.30 -3.96 -2.58
C SER A 42 -12.10 -2.66 -2.64
N LEU A 43 -13.40 -2.73 -2.89
CA LEU A 43 -14.26 -1.56 -3.08
C LEU A 43 -14.55 -0.87 -1.72
N GLY A 44 -13.49 -0.42 -1.01
CA GLY A 44 -13.54 0.18 0.32
C GLY A 44 -14.01 -0.77 1.44
N VAL A 45 -14.37 -2.01 1.11
CA VAL A 45 -14.74 -3.07 2.06
C VAL A 45 -13.48 -3.88 2.36
N PRO A 46 -12.91 -3.78 3.58
CA PRO A 46 -11.75 -4.58 3.95
C PRO A 46 -12.12 -6.05 3.98
N ASP A 47 -11.24 -6.94 3.50
CA ASP A 47 -11.39 -8.39 3.70
C ASP A 47 -11.49 -8.75 5.20
N ASP A 48 -10.87 -7.95 6.06
CA ASP A 48 -10.94 -8.04 7.52
C ASP A 48 -12.36 -7.72 8.08
N LEU A 49 -13.25 -7.22 7.21
CA LEU A 49 -14.59 -6.69 7.45
C LEU A 49 -15.65 -7.45 6.62
N LEU A 50 -15.45 -8.76 6.50
CA LEU A 50 -16.31 -9.79 5.87
C LEU A 50 -17.82 -9.80 6.24
N LEU A 51 -18.41 -8.79 6.91
CA LEU A 51 -19.89 -8.61 6.96
C LEU A 51 -20.46 -7.49 6.12
N LEU A 52 -19.68 -6.60 5.53
CA LEU A 52 -20.31 -5.80 4.47
C LEU A 52 -20.78 -6.71 3.33
N ASP A 53 -20.19 -7.91 3.19
CA ASP A 53 -20.67 -9.04 2.37
C ASP A 53 -22.03 -9.63 2.78
N GLN A 54 -22.55 -9.37 3.99
CA GLN A 54 -23.89 -9.83 4.41
C GLN A 54 -24.96 -8.72 4.33
N LEU A 55 -24.54 -7.46 4.18
CA LEU A 55 -25.42 -6.30 3.98
C LEU A 55 -25.46 -5.85 2.51
N LEU A 56 -24.50 -6.29 1.70
CA LEU A 56 -24.42 -6.05 0.27
C LEU A 56 -24.67 -7.38 -0.47
N ASP A 57 -25.56 -7.37 -1.45
CA ASP A 57 -25.91 -8.55 -2.24
C ASP A 57 -24.69 -9.08 -2.99
N ASN A 58 -24.23 -10.27 -2.60
CA ASN A 58 -23.28 -11.15 -3.30
C ASN A 58 -21.85 -10.57 -3.57
N PRO A 59 -20.80 -11.11 -2.92
CA PRO A 59 -19.41 -10.62 -3.06
C PRO A 59 -18.85 -10.64 -4.50
N GLY A 60 -19.40 -11.50 -5.37
CA GLY A 60 -19.07 -11.56 -6.80
C GLY A 60 -19.53 -10.36 -7.61
N ASP A 61 -20.44 -9.55 -7.06
CA ASP A 61 -20.96 -8.36 -7.72
C ASP A 61 -20.09 -7.13 -7.45
N TYR A 62 -19.13 -7.15 -6.52
CA TYR A 62 -18.35 -5.94 -6.13
C TYR A 62 -16.86 -6.01 -6.46
N ARG A 63 -16.40 -7.12 -7.02
CA ARG A 63 -15.01 -7.30 -7.47
C ARG A 63 -14.84 -6.75 -8.89
N PHE A 64 -13.66 -6.22 -9.19
CA PHE A 64 -13.31 -5.96 -10.59
C PHE A 64 -13.29 -7.30 -11.34
N HIS A 65 -14.05 -7.39 -12.44
CA HIS A 65 -14.06 -8.59 -13.27
C HIS A 65 -12.72 -8.77 -14.02
N ASP A 66 -12.00 -7.67 -14.24
CA ASP A 66 -10.72 -7.62 -14.93
C ASP A 66 -9.94 -6.37 -14.48
N THR A 67 -8.62 -6.49 -14.33
CA THR A 67 -7.71 -5.37 -14.03
C THR A 67 -6.94 -4.92 -15.27
N ASP A 68 -7.16 -5.60 -16.40
CA ASP A 68 -6.64 -5.22 -17.70
C ASP A 68 -7.46 -4.06 -18.30
N LEU A 69 -6.74 -3.16 -18.97
CA LEU A 69 -7.37 -2.10 -19.74
C LEU A 69 -8.00 -2.70 -21.00
N GLY A 70 -9.32 -2.55 -21.12
CA GLY A 70 -10.04 -3.02 -22.29
C GLY A 70 -9.52 -2.37 -23.58
N VAL A 71 -9.54 -3.12 -24.68
CA VAL A 71 -9.06 -2.69 -26.01
C VAL A 71 -9.72 -1.40 -26.55
N ALA A 72 -10.83 -0.97 -25.96
CA ALA A 72 -11.52 0.27 -26.31
C ALA A 72 -10.85 1.52 -25.72
N VAL A 73 -9.93 1.37 -24.76
CA VAL A 73 -9.24 2.48 -24.09
C VAL A 73 -8.03 2.90 -24.92
N ARG A 74 -8.09 4.11 -25.48
CA ARG A 74 -6.99 4.66 -26.29
C ARG A 74 -5.86 5.24 -25.43
N HIS A 75 -6.21 5.91 -24.34
CA HIS A 75 -5.24 6.49 -23.41
C HIS A 75 -5.62 6.18 -21.97
N ALA A 76 -4.62 5.89 -21.13
CA ALA A 76 -4.81 5.54 -19.73
C ALA A 76 -3.81 6.28 -18.84
N ARG A 77 -4.27 6.85 -17.73
CA ARG A 77 -3.49 7.59 -16.73
C ARG A 77 -3.83 7.11 -15.33
N HIS A 78 -2.83 6.71 -14.57
CA HIS A 78 -3.02 6.26 -13.18
C HIS A 78 -2.03 6.95 -12.25
N ALA A 79 -2.54 7.75 -11.33
CA ALA A 79 -1.79 8.36 -10.24
C ALA A 79 -1.88 7.46 -9.00
N VAL A 80 -0.78 6.84 -8.56
CA VAL A 80 -0.78 5.83 -7.48
C VAL A 80 -0.18 6.41 -6.20
N ALA A 81 -0.85 6.21 -5.07
CA ALA A 81 -0.37 6.68 -3.76
C ALA A 81 0.82 5.87 -3.26
N MET A 82 1.95 6.53 -2.98
CA MET A 82 3.14 5.84 -2.52
C MET A 82 3.08 5.47 -1.04
N ASP A 83 2.50 6.33 -0.20
CA ASP A 83 2.62 6.30 1.26
C ASP A 83 1.40 5.75 2.00
N GLU A 84 0.42 5.21 1.28
CA GLU A 84 -0.67 4.48 1.88
C GLU A 84 -0.21 3.15 2.48
N GLN A 85 -0.62 2.88 3.71
CA GLN A 85 -0.19 1.73 4.49
C GLN A 85 -1.33 0.81 4.91
N ARG A 86 -2.60 1.20 4.78
CA ARG A 86 -3.72 0.30 5.08
C ARG A 86 -3.66 -0.89 4.13
N ALA A 87 -3.55 -2.09 4.68
CA ALA A 87 -3.41 -3.31 3.86
C ALA A 87 -4.60 -3.48 2.92
N SER A 88 -5.81 -3.15 3.39
CA SER A 88 -7.05 -3.15 2.60
C SER A 88 -7.12 -2.08 1.50
N PHE A 89 -6.13 -1.18 1.41
CA PHE A 89 -5.98 -0.19 0.35
C PHE A 89 -4.74 -0.53 -0.51
N ALA A 90 -4.41 -1.82 -0.68
CA ALA A 90 -3.39 -2.20 -1.64
C ALA A 90 -3.83 -1.80 -3.06
N PRO A 91 -2.92 -1.21 -3.87
CA PRO A 91 -3.30 -0.67 -5.16
C PRO A 91 -3.43 -1.78 -6.20
N THR A 92 -4.46 -1.67 -7.04
CA THR A 92 -4.62 -2.46 -8.25
C THR A 92 -3.91 -1.74 -9.38
N LEU A 93 -2.64 -2.06 -9.56
CA LEU A 93 -1.83 -1.57 -10.68
C LEU A 93 -2.31 -2.21 -11.98
N TRP A 94 -2.15 -1.51 -13.08
CA TRP A 94 -2.35 -2.11 -14.39
C TRP A 94 -1.13 -2.97 -14.70
N THR A 95 -1.28 -4.29 -14.83
CA THR A 95 -0.12 -5.22 -14.96
C THR A 95 -0.19 -6.17 -16.15
N GLY A 96 -1.31 -6.28 -16.85
CA GLY A 96 -1.44 -7.08 -18.07
C GLY A 96 -1.33 -6.28 -19.37
N GLY A 97 -1.00 -7.01 -20.45
CA GLY A 97 -0.98 -6.52 -21.84
C GLY A 97 0.36 -5.98 -22.36
N GLU A 98 0.60 -6.11 -23.66
CA GLU A 98 1.62 -5.32 -24.36
C GLU A 98 1.24 -3.84 -24.23
N ARG A 99 2.04 -3.09 -23.48
CA ARG A 99 1.83 -1.64 -23.34
C ARG A 99 2.38 -0.96 -24.59
N PRO A 100 1.58 -0.19 -25.33
CA PRO A 100 2.10 0.56 -26.46
C PRO A 100 3.19 1.52 -25.97
N ALA A 101 4.35 1.51 -26.64
CA ALA A 101 5.47 2.39 -26.32
C ALA A 101 5.25 3.85 -26.77
N ASP A 102 4.04 4.17 -27.22
CA ASP A 102 3.64 5.48 -27.77
C ASP A 102 3.19 6.50 -26.70
N GLY A 103 3.30 6.15 -25.42
CA GLY A 103 2.89 7.01 -24.30
C GLY A 103 1.38 7.09 -24.08
N SER A 104 0.61 6.22 -24.75
CA SER A 104 -0.83 6.06 -24.52
C SER A 104 -1.16 5.63 -23.10
N PHE A 105 -0.28 4.90 -22.44
CA PHE A 105 -0.42 4.44 -21.07
C PHE A 105 0.64 5.09 -20.17
N LYS A 106 0.21 5.72 -19.07
CA LYS A 106 1.12 6.22 -18.01
C LYS A 106 0.58 5.86 -16.63
N GLN A 107 1.45 5.31 -15.80
CA GLN A 107 1.16 5.01 -14.40
C GLN A 107 2.33 5.51 -13.57
N LEU A 108 2.12 6.55 -12.77
CA LEU A 108 3.15 7.17 -11.95
C LEU A 108 2.79 7.11 -10.48
N TRP A 109 3.79 6.94 -9.64
CA TRP A 109 3.66 7.00 -8.19
C TRP A 109 3.81 8.44 -7.70
N PHE A 110 2.91 8.84 -6.81
CA PHE A 110 2.80 10.16 -6.22
C PHE A 110 3.02 10.07 -4.70
N ALA A 111 3.66 11.08 -4.12
CA ALA A 111 3.83 11.19 -2.68
C ALA A 111 2.47 11.36 -1.99
N GLY A 112 2.29 10.70 -0.84
CA GLY A 112 1.06 10.77 -0.06
C GLY A 112 0.29 9.45 0.06
N THR A 113 -0.69 9.43 0.96
CA THR A 113 -1.69 8.36 1.14
C THR A 113 -2.79 8.40 0.06
N HIS A 114 -3.76 7.50 0.14
CA HIS A 114 -4.87 7.43 -0.82
C HIS A 114 -5.57 8.79 -1.03
N GLY A 115 -5.89 9.50 0.06
CA GLY A 115 -6.55 10.82 -0.01
C GLY A 115 -5.62 11.96 -0.37
N ASP A 116 -4.31 11.83 -0.14
CA ASP A 116 -3.31 12.81 -0.58
C ASP A 116 -3.07 12.77 -2.09
N VAL A 117 -3.47 11.68 -2.76
CA VAL A 117 -3.36 11.56 -4.22
C VAL A 117 -4.73 11.69 -4.89
N GLY A 118 -5.76 11.03 -4.36
CA GLY A 118 -7.12 11.10 -4.89
C GLY A 118 -7.91 12.36 -4.49
N GLY A 119 -7.43 13.11 -3.50
CA GLY A 119 -8.15 14.24 -2.90
C GLY A 119 -9.07 13.83 -1.75
N GLY A 120 -9.55 14.82 -1.00
CA GLY A 120 -10.49 14.63 0.11
C GLY A 120 -10.06 15.27 1.44
N TYR A 121 -8.80 15.68 1.55
CA TYR A 121 -8.31 16.48 2.68
C TYR A 121 -8.43 17.99 2.42
N ALA A 122 -8.43 18.79 3.49
CA ALA A 122 -8.46 20.24 3.39
C ALA A 122 -7.12 20.80 2.88
N GLU A 123 -6.01 20.25 3.37
CA GLU A 123 -4.67 20.51 2.86
C GLU A 123 -4.45 19.72 1.56
N CYS A 124 -4.69 20.37 0.43
CA CYS A 124 -4.71 19.73 -0.89
C CYS A 124 -3.40 19.78 -1.67
N GLY A 125 -2.28 20.26 -1.11
CA GLY A 125 -1.05 20.48 -1.87
C GLY A 125 -0.52 19.25 -2.62
N LEU A 126 -0.58 18.07 -2.01
CA LEU A 126 -0.17 16.81 -2.67
C LEU A 126 -1.18 16.33 -3.72
N SER A 127 -2.48 16.49 -3.45
CA SER A 127 -3.55 16.02 -4.34
C SER A 127 -3.74 16.97 -5.52
N ASP A 128 -3.49 18.26 -5.34
CA ASP A 128 -3.40 19.26 -6.40
C ASP A 128 -2.25 18.93 -7.35
N GLY A 129 -1.13 18.39 -6.87
CA GLY A 129 -0.06 17.88 -7.71
C GLY A 129 -0.49 16.72 -8.60
N ALA A 130 -1.20 15.74 -8.03
CA ALA A 130 -1.76 14.61 -8.79
C ALA A 130 -2.87 15.06 -9.78
N LEU A 131 -3.74 15.97 -9.36
CA LEU A 131 -4.81 16.53 -10.19
C LEU A 131 -4.24 17.38 -11.34
N LYS A 132 -3.25 18.23 -11.06
CA LYS A 132 -2.56 19.01 -12.10
C LYS A 132 -1.94 18.09 -13.14
N TRP A 133 -1.22 17.05 -12.73
CA TRP A 133 -0.67 16.08 -13.66
C TRP A 133 -1.74 15.45 -14.56
N MET A 134 -2.86 15.03 -13.97
CA MET A 134 -3.97 14.46 -14.76
C MET A 134 -4.56 15.47 -15.75
N ILE A 135 -4.73 16.73 -15.34
CA ILE A 135 -5.23 17.82 -16.21
C ILE A 135 -4.26 18.07 -17.35
N ASP A 136 -2.96 18.15 -17.08
CA ASP A 136 -1.93 18.36 -18.10
C ASP A 136 -1.95 17.22 -19.12
N GLU A 137 -2.00 15.97 -18.65
CA GLU A 137 -2.09 14.77 -19.50
C GLU A 137 -3.38 14.74 -20.33
N ALA A 138 -4.52 15.07 -19.74
CA ALA A 138 -5.80 15.10 -20.45
C ALA A 138 -5.85 16.24 -21.48
N THR A 139 -5.30 17.41 -21.13
CA THR A 139 -5.24 18.58 -22.02
C THR A 139 -4.33 18.32 -23.21
N ALA A 140 -3.19 17.65 -22.99
CA ALA A 140 -2.31 17.20 -24.08
C ALA A 140 -3.01 16.24 -25.06
N LEU A 141 -4.07 15.57 -24.61
CA LEU A 141 -4.92 14.68 -25.40
C LEU A 141 -6.18 15.37 -25.97
N GLY A 142 -6.31 16.69 -25.81
CA GLY A 142 -7.39 17.49 -26.38
C GLY A 142 -8.56 17.80 -25.44
N LEU A 143 -8.47 17.47 -24.14
CA LEU A 143 -9.48 17.90 -23.18
C LEU A 143 -9.39 19.42 -22.96
N HIS A 144 -10.49 20.13 -23.21
CA HIS A 144 -10.57 21.55 -22.89
C HIS A 144 -10.94 21.73 -21.41
N VAL A 145 -10.04 22.33 -20.65
CA VAL A 145 -10.26 22.67 -19.23
C VAL A 145 -10.39 24.18 -19.11
N THR A 146 -11.32 24.65 -18.26
CA THR A 146 -11.48 26.07 -17.95
C THR A 146 -10.20 26.60 -17.28
N PRO A 147 -9.43 27.51 -17.90
CA PRO A 147 -8.13 27.93 -17.36
C PRO A 147 -8.21 28.53 -15.95
N ALA A 148 -9.29 29.27 -15.67
CA ALA A 148 -9.55 29.87 -14.36
C ALA A 148 -9.84 28.85 -13.24
N LEU A 149 -10.27 27.63 -13.58
CA LEU A 149 -10.41 26.54 -12.61
C LEU A 149 -9.06 25.87 -12.37
N ALA A 150 -8.32 25.57 -13.44
CA ALA A 150 -6.98 24.98 -13.33
C ALA A 150 -5.99 25.88 -12.57
N SER A 151 -6.12 27.21 -12.68
CA SER A 151 -5.26 28.16 -11.97
C SER A 151 -5.49 28.23 -10.45
N GLN A 152 -6.53 27.57 -9.93
CA GLN A 152 -6.79 27.50 -8.49
C GLN A 152 -5.98 26.42 -7.79
N LEU A 153 -5.40 25.48 -8.54
CA LEU A 153 -4.57 24.42 -7.98
C LEU A 153 -3.29 25.02 -7.38
N LEU A 154 -2.93 24.55 -6.19
CA LEU A 154 -1.72 24.95 -5.49
C LEU A 154 -0.88 23.70 -5.16
N PRO A 155 -0.28 23.03 -6.16
CA PRO A 155 0.59 21.88 -5.92
C PRO A 155 1.73 22.24 -4.97
N ASP A 156 1.90 21.43 -3.93
CA ASP A 156 2.99 21.55 -2.99
C ASP A 156 3.56 20.15 -2.68
N PRO A 157 4.69 19.77 -3.28
CA PRO A 157 5.40 18.52 -2.96
C PRO A 157 5.78 18.39 -1.47
N ARG A 158 5.82 19.52 -0.75
CA ARG A 158 6.14 19.59 0.67
C ARG A 158 4.89 19.75 1.55
N GLY A 159 3.70 19.58 0.97
CA GLY A 159 2.46 19.46 1.73
C GLY A 159 2.51 18.31 2.75
N PRO A 160 1.68 18.35 3.80
CA PRO A 160 1.65 17.30 4.79
C PRO A 160 1.14 15.99 4.16
N ILE A 161 1.83 14.88 4.42
CA ILE A 161 1.23 13.55 4.25
C ILE A 161 0.32 13.30 5.45
N HIS A 162 -0.96 13.03 5.20
CA HIS A 162 -1.93 12.80 6.26
C HIS A 162 -1.82 11.39 6.85
N ASP A 163 -2.18 11.24 8.12
CA ASP A 163 -2.28 9.94 8.76
C ASP A 163 -3.61 9.26 8.35
N SER A 164 -3.52 8.23 7.49
CA SER A 164 -4.66 7.44 7.07
C SER A 164 -5.08 6.38 8.10
N LEU A 165 -4.29 6.15 9.15
CA LEU A 165 -4.50 5.15 10.19
C LEU A 165 -5.29 5.74 11.38
N THR A 166 -6.43 6.37 11.11
CA THR A 166 -7.29 6.97 12.14
C THR A 166 -8.55 6.14 12.42
N GLY A 167 -9.20 6.37 13.57
CA GLY A 167 -10.46 5.70 13.91
C GLY A 167 -10.32 4.18 13.99
N VAL A 168 -11.12 3.45 13.19
CA VAL A 168 -11.07 1.98 13.09
C VAL A 168 -9.81 1.50 12.35
N TRP A 169 -9.25 2.29 11.43
CA TRP A 169 -8.11 1.89 10.59
C TRP A 169 -6.82 1.69 11.40
N LYS A 170 -6.65 2.42 12.51
CA LYS A 170 -5.52 2.24 13.45
C LYS A 170 -5.45 0.82 14.04
N HIS A 171 -6.56 0.10 13.97
CA HIS A 171 -6.71 -1.23 14.52
C HIS A 171 -6.56 -2.34 13.46
N LEU A 172 -6.54 -2.01 12.18
CA LEU A 172 -6.41 -3.00 11.12
C LEU A 172 -4.96 -3.24 10.75
N ARG A 173 -4.74 -4.25 9.89
CA ARG A 173 -3.41 -4.59 9.40
C ARG A 173 -2.91 -3.50 8.45
N THR A 174 -1.61 -3.22 8.54
CA THR A 174 -0.90 -2.32 7.65
C THR A 174 0.11 -3.09 6.82
N LEU A 175 0.42 -2.60 5.63
CA LEU A 175 1.37 -3.22 4.71
C LEU A 175 2.04 -2.13 3.86
N PRO A 176 3.37 -1.94 3.97
CA PRO A 176 4.09 -1.07 3.05
C PRO A 176 3.95 -1.52 1.60
N ARG A 177 3.61 -0.59 0.71
CA ARG A 177 3.41 -0.87 -0.71
C ARG A 177 4.72 -1.25 -1.42
N ALA A 178 4.59 -2.09 -2.45
CA ALA A 178 5.68 -2.35 -3.40
C ALA A 178 5.86 -1.16 -4.34
N THR A 179 6.68 -0.20 -3.94
CA THR A 179 6.95 1.02 -4.70
C THR A 179 8.22 0.84 -5.54
N PRO A 180 8.35 1.55 -6.67
CA PRO A 180 9.60 1.62 -7.41
C PRO A 180 10.70 2.30 -6.58
N LEU A 181 11.95 2.13 -7.00
CA LEU A 181 13.09 2.82 -6.42
C LEU A 181 12.91 4.34 -6.60
N VAL A 182 13.01 5.11 -5.51
CA VAL A 182 13.06 6.57 -5.57
C VAL A 182 14.45 7.00 -6.06
N ALA A 183 14.53 7.30 -7.35
CA ALA A 183 15.76 7.74 -8.03
C ALA A 183 15.43 8.71 -9.17
N ALA A 184 16.38 9.61 -9.49
CA ALA A 184 16.19 10.66 -10.49
C ALA A 184 15.85 10.11 -11.90
N ASP A 185 16.43 8.96 -12.27
CA ASP A 185 16.22 8.30 -13.56
C ASP A 185 14.83 7.66 -13.70
N ARG A 186 14.02 7.63 -12.62
CA ARG A 186 12.66 7.08 -12.59
C ARG A 186 11.58 8.15 -12.69
N VAL A 187 11.97 9.43 -12.64
CA VAL A 187 11.04 10.56 -12.74
C VAL A 187 10.46 10.64 -14.15
N GLY A 188 9.14 10.74 -14.25
CA GLY A 188 8.38 10.77 -15.49
C GLY A 188 8.06 9.40 -16.09
N SER A 189 8.75 8.33 -15.66
CA SER A 189 8.48 6.95 -16.11
C SER A 189 7.73 6.12 -15.06
N GLU A 190 8.15 6.20 -13.81
CA GLU A 190 7.56 5.48 -12.67
C GLU A 190 7.18 6.43 -11.52
N LEU A 191 7.87 7.56 -11.39
CA LEU A 191 7.66 8.54 -10.34
C LEU A 191 7.14 9.86 -10.90
N ALA A 192 6.19 10.48 -10.20
CA ALA A 192 5.87 11.87 -10.42
C ALA A 192 7.00 12.78 -9.91
N GLU A 193 7.18 13.94 -10.54
CA GLU A 193 8.20 14.94 -10.15
C GLU A 193 8.10 15.29 -8.66
N GLN A 194 6.87 15.41 -8.12
CA GLN A 194 6.66 15.73 -6.71
C GLN A 194 7.31 14.74 -5.74
N VAL A 195 7.46 13.46 -6.12
CA VAL A 195 8.13 12.47 -5.27
C VAL A 195 9.60 12.80 -5.13
N TRP A 196 10.25 13.15 -6.25
CA TRP A 196 11.67 13.45 -6.26
C TRP A 196 11.98 14.78 -5.56
N ASP A 197 11.19 15.81 -5.81
CA ASP A 197 11.31 17.11 -5.13
C ASP A 197 11.22 16.97 -3.61
N ARG A 198 10.24 16.18 -3.16
CA ARG A 198 10.02 15.87 -1.74
C ARG A 198 11.14 15.00 -1.17
N HIS A 199 11.66 14.04 -1.93
CA HIS A 199 12.77 13.19 -1.50
C HIS A 199 14.04 14.00 -1.27
N GLN A 200 14.33 14.97 -2.14
CA GLN A 200 15.49 15.84 -2.01
C GLN A 200 15.34 16.85 -0.86
N VAL A 201 14.14 17.43 -0.71
CA VAL A 201 13.85 18.45 0.30
C VAL A 201 12.52 18.16 0.99
N PRO A 202 12.49 17.21 1.94
CA PRO A 202 11.27 16.85 2.65
C PRO A 202 10.85 17.93 3.66
N PRO A 203 9.56 17.97 4.05
CA PRO A 203 9.12 18.79 5.17
C PRO A 203 9.88 18.41 6.44
N LEU A 204 10.24 19.40 7.28
CA LEU A 204 11.02 19.16 8.51
C LEU A 204 10.38 18.13 9.44
N THR A 205 9.05 18.10 9.51
CA THR A 205 8.28 17.17 10.35
C THR A 205 8.19 15.75 9.78
N GLN A 206 8.58 15.56 8.51
CA GLN A 206 8.47 14.30 7.77
C GLN A 206 9.81 13.92 7.11
N ALA A 207 10.91 14.48 7.61
CA ALA A 207 12.26 14.17 7.19
C ALA A 207 12.85 13.01 8.02
N PRO A 208 13.61 12.09 7.40
CA PRO A 208 13.82 11.93 5.97
C PRO A 208 12.58 11.34 5.26
N TYR A 209 12.39 11.64 3.97
CA TYR A 209 11.33 11.05 3.16
C TYR A 209 11.89 9.97 2.22
N ARG A 210 11.38 8.74 2.36
CA ARG A 210 11.72 7.58 1.48
C ARG A 210 13.23 7.45 1.24
N LEU A 211 14.01 7.34 2.32
CA LEU A 211 15.45 7.05 2.21
C LEU A 211 15.65 5.87 1.25
N SER A 212 16.53 6.03 0.27
CA SER A 212 16.68 5.08 -0.82
C SER A 212 18.14 4.85 -1.14
N ARG A 213 18.58 3.60 -0.99
CA ARG A 213 19.94 3.17 -1.28
C ARG A 213 19.94 1.77 -1.87
N VAL A 214 20.61 1.61 -3.00
CA VAL A 214 21.00 0.31 -3.54
C VAL A 214 22.45 0.09 -3.15
N LEU A 215 22.76 -1.05 -2.54
CA LEU A 215 24.13 -1.38 -2.16
C LEU A 215 24.96 -1.75 -3.40
N GLY A 216 26.19 -1.27 -3.51
CA GLY A 216 27.20 -1.75 -4.46
C GLY A 216 27.76 -3.12 -4.06
N HIS A 217 28.52 -3.76 -4.95
CA HIS A 217 29.18 -5.04 -4.65
C HIS A 217 30.11 -4.90 -3.43
N ASP A 218 30.06 -5.86 -2.51
CA ASP A 218 30.76 -5.84 -1.21
C ASP A 218 30.45 -4.64 -0.30
N GLU A 219 29.42 -3.85 -0.62
CA GLU A 219 28.97 -2.76 0.23
C GLU A 219 28.02 -3.28 1.32
N SER A 220 28.11 -2.67 2.50
CA SER A 220 27.20 -2.92 3.61
C SER A 220 26.60 -1.65 4.18
N ALA A 221 25.39 -1.79 4.74
CA ALA A 221 24.73 -0.74 5.50
C ALA A 221 24.10 -1.33 6.76
N SER A 222 24.07 -0.53 7.82
CA SER A 222 23.43 -0.91 9.08
C SER A 222 22.25 0.01 9.39
N CYS A 223 21.19 -0.55 9.96
CA CYS A 223 20.03 0.19 10.44
C CYS A 223 19.55 -0.37 11.78
N SER A 224 18.92 0.48 12.59
CA SER A 224 18.23 0.05 13.81
C SER A 224 16.86 -0.53 13.44
N VAL A 225 16.49 -1.64 14.07
CA VAL A 225 15.15 -2.22 14.02
C VAL A 225 14.56 -2.14 15.43
N PHE A 226 13.60 -1.23 15.60
CA PHE A 226 12.90 -0.98 16.86
C PHE A 226 11.79 -2.00 17.06
N ALA A 227 11.73 -2.61 18.25
CA ALA A 227 10.78 -3.67 18.56
C ALA A 227 9.31 -3.21 18.57
N ARG A 228 9.07 -1.92 18.83
CA ARG A 228 7.74 -1.30 18.89
C ARG A 228 7.16 -0.93 17.52
N GLN A 229 7.98 -0.88 16.47
CA GLN A 229 7.50 -0.52 15.13
C GLN A 229 7.00 -1.75 14.39
N HIS A 230 5.78 -1.69 13.85
CA HIS A 230 5.25 -2.72 12.95
C HIS A 230 6.10 -2.87 11.69
N TRP A 231 6.71 -1.78 11.22
CA TRP A 231 7.53 -1.75 10.02
C TRP A 231 8.70 -0.78 10.21
N ASN A 232 9.91 -1.32 10.31
CA ASN A 232 11.12 -0.50 10.28
C ASN A 232 11.61 -0.40 8.84
N ALA A 233 11.52 0.79 8.24
CA ALA A 233 12.06 1.04 6.90
C ALA A 233 13.59 1.15 6.98
N SER A 234 14.30 0.23 6.32
CA SER A 234 15.78 0.29 6.26
C SER A 234 16.30 1.37 5.30
N GLY A 235 15.46 1.77 4.34
CA GLY A 235 15.84 2.58 3.19
C GLY A 235 16.66 1.85 2.12
N LEU A 236 16.89 0.54 2.30
CA LEU A 236 17.58 -0.29 1.33
C LEU A 236 16.62 -0.84 0.29
N TYR A 237 16.96 -0.68 -0.98
CA TYR A 237 16.27 -1.30 -2.11
C TYR A 237 17.10 -2.50 -2.60
N LEU A 238 16.53 -3.70 -2.46
CA LEU A 238 17.21 -4.94 -2.83
C LEU A 238 16.82 -5.35 -4.24
N GLU A 239 17.80 -5.72 -5.06
CA GLU A 239 17.59 -6.09 -6.46
C GLU A 239 17.25 -7.57 -6.60
N ALA A 240 16.33 -7.88 -7.51
CA ALA A 240 15.95 -9.25 -7.85
C ALA A 240 17.17 -10.09 -8.28
N GLY A 241 17.23 -11.33 -7.79
CA GLY A 241 18.29 -12.29 -8.14
C GLY A 241 19.63 -12.05 -7.46
N VAL A 242 19.82 -10.92 -6.77
CA VAL A 242 21.07 -10.59 -6.07
C VAL A 242 21.08 -11.22 -4.66
N PRO A 243 22.15 -11.93 -4.27
CA PRO A 243 22.28 -12.45 -2.91
C PRO A 243 22.68 -11.35 -1.92
N TYR A 244 21.96 -11.26 -0.81
CA TYR A 244 22.28 -10.36 0.31
C TYR A 244 22.53 -11.16 1.58
N GLY A 245 23.56 -10.77 2.33
CA GLY A 245 23.86 -11.30 3.66
C GLY A 245 23.34 -10.37 4.75
N PHE A 246 22.68 -10.94 5.75
CA PHE A 246 22.09 -10.22 6.88
C PHE A 246 22.75 -10.69 8.17
N VAL A 247 23.12 -9.75 9.03
CA VAL A 247 23.65 -10.02 10.38
C VAL A 247 23.00 -9.07 11.36
N ALA A 248 22.36 -9.60 12.39
CA ALA A 248 21.71 -8.81 13.43
C ALA A 248 22.34 -9.09 14.79
N ASN A 249 22.50 -8.04 15.59
CA ASN A 249 23.03 -8.12 16.95
C ASN A 249 22.26 -7.18 17.89
N GLY A 250 22.39 -7.44 19.19
CA GLY A 250 21.70 -6.68 20.23
C GLY A 250 20.53 -7.46 20.81
N GLU A 251 19.77 -6.80 21.68
CA GLU A 251 18.63 -7.38 22.37
C GLU A 251 17.50 -6.35 22.43
N TRP A 252 16.28 -6.85 22.40
CA TRP A 252 15.05 -6.08 22.57
C TRP A 252 14.12 -6.81 23.53
N LEU A 253 13.08 -6.13 24.00
CA LEU A 253 12.18 -6.63 25.02
C LEU A 253 10.77 -6.82 24.45
N ASP A 254 10.21 -8.01 24.68
CA ASP A 254 8.76 -8.26 24.68
C ASP A 254 8.29 -8.14 26.13
N SER A 255 7.59 -7.05 26.45
CA SER A 255 7.33 -6.65 27.84
C SER A 255 8.64 -6.57 28.66
N ASP A 256 8.87 -7.52 29.58
CA ASP A 256 10.07 -7.64 30.42
C ASP A 256 11.00 -8.79 29.98
N ILE A 257 10.66 -9.48 28.89
CA ILE A 257 11.38 -10.66 28.39
C ILE A 257 12.43 -10.21 27.36
N ALA A 258 13.70 -10.38 27.72
CA ALA A 258 14.81 -10.12 26.81
C ALA A 258 14.90 -11.17 25.70
N CYS A 259 14.90 -10.69 24.47
CA CYS A 259 14.95 -11.48 23.25
C CYS A 259 16.10 -11.00 22.36
N GLY A 260 16.80 -11.95 21.75
CA GLY A 260 17.75 -11.65 20.68
C GLY A 260 17.08 -11.61 19.31
N PRO A 261 17.84 -11.37 18.22
CA PRO A 261 17.32 -11.43 16.86
C PRO A 261 16.77 -12.81 16.48
N GLY A 262 17.27 -13.88 17.12
CA GLY A 262 16.74 -15.25 16.95
C GLY A 262 15.37 -15.49 17.58
N GLY A 263 14.86 -14.56 18.39
CA GLY A 263 13.60 -14.67 19.13
C GLY A 263 13.79 -14.92 20.63
N ALA A 264 12.68 -15.17 21.31
CA ALA A 264 12.68 -15.57 22.71
C ALA A 264 13.34 -16.96 22.88
N ARG A 265 14.06 -17.18 23.99
CA ARG A 265 14.60 -18.51 24.31
C ARG A 265 13.44 -19.46 24.62
N ASP A 266 13.45 -20.64 24.00
CA ASP A 266 12.38 -21.65 24.13
C ASP A 266 12.00 -21.90 25.61
N GLY A 267 10.69 -21.85 25.90
CA GLY A 267 10.12 -22.19 27.20
C GLY A 267 9.77 -21.02 28.13
N VAL A 268 10.09 -19.76 27.77
CA VAL A 268 9.70 -18.56 28.55
C VAL A 268 8.61 -17.76 27.83
N PHE A 269 7.57 -18.45 27.33
CA PHE A 269 6.42 -17.76 26.75
C PHE A 269 5.18 -17.95 27.63
N HIS A 270 4.84 -16.90 28.38
CA HIS A 270 3.59 -16.83 29.12
C HIS A 270 2.46 -16.47 28.16
N ILE A 271 1.92 -17.48 27.46
CA ILE A 271 0.62 -17.38 26.75
C ILE A 271 -0.45 -16.77 27.70
N GLY A 272 -0.31 -16.97 29.01
CA GLY A 272 -1.16 -16.38 30.05
C GLY A 272 -1.14 -14.85 30.14
N GLU A 273 -0.02 -14.16 29.88
CA GLU A 273 0.03 -12.69 29.90
C GLU A 273 -0.61 -12.06 28.66
N VAL A 274 -0.38 -12.66 27.49
CA VAL A 274 -1.10 -12.30 26.25
C VAL A 274 -2.60 -12.57 26.42
N ALA A 275 -2.99 -13.68 27.06
CA ALA A 275 -4.39 -13.97 27.38
C ALA A 275 -5.03 -12.96 28.35
N HIS A 276 -4.27 -12.47 29.35
CA HIS A 276 -4.76 -11.44 30.28
C HIS A 276 -4.87 -10.05 29.64
N LEU A 277 -3.97 -9.68 28.72
CA LEU A 277 -4.06 -8.43 27.94
C LEU A 277 -5.13 -8.51 26.84
N LEU A 278 -5.35 -9.71 26.27
CA LEU A 278 -6.47 -10.00 25.37
C LEU A 278 -7.79 -9.63 26.07
N GLY A 279 -8.02 -10.04 27.32
CA GLY A 279 -9.30 -9.80 28.02
C GLY A 279 -9.76 -8.32 28.13
N SER A 280 -8.85 -7.35 28.22
CA SER A 280 -9.21 -5.93 28.36
C SER A 280 -9.21 -5.16 27.03
N ALA A 281 -8.35 -5.54 26.08
CA ALA A 281 -8.30 -4.95 24.74
C ALA A 281 -9.35 -5.52 23.77
N ILE A 282 -9.80 -6.75 24.02
CA ILE A 282 -10.86 -7.42 23.27
C ILE A 282 -12.17 -6.63 23.40
N GLY A 283 -12.59 -6.19 24.59
CA GLY A 283 -13.94 -5.62 24.76
C GLY A 283 -14.34 -4.49 23.79
N GLU A 284 -13.46 -3.52 23.52
CA GLU A 284 -13.75 -2.42 22.59
C GLU A 284 -13.60 -2.82 21.12
N ALA A 285 -12.54 -3.57 20.79
CA ALA A 285 -12.27 -4.01 19.43
C ALA A 285 -13.23 -5.11 18.97
N GLU A 286 -13.61 -6.02 19.87
CA GLU A 286 -14.54 -7.13 19.67
C GLU A 286 -15.98 -6.63 19.58
N ALA A 287 -16.36 -5.54 20.25
CA ALA A 287 -17.66 -4.90 20.03
C ALA A 287 -17.77 -4.23 18.65
N ILE A 288 -16.68 -3.59 18.19
CA ILE A 288 -16.58 -3.01 16.84
C ILE A 288 -16.53 -4.13 15.79
N TYR A 289 -15.74 -5.17 16.03
CA TYR A 289 -15.59 -6.33 15.17
C TYR A 289 -16.88 -7.17 15.13
N HIS A 290 -17.58 -7.42 16.24
CA HIS A 290 -18.87 -8.12 16.22
C HIS A 290 -19.94 -7.34 15.46
N ARG A 291 -19.93 -6.00 15.57
CA ARG A 291 -20.82 -5.13 14.79
C ARG A 291 -20.50 -5.13 13.29
N LEU A 292 -19.29 -5.53 12.90
CA LEU A 292 -18.75 -5.44 11.53
C LEU A 292 -18.35 -6.78 10.88
N SER A 293 -18.26 -7.91 11.62
CA SER A 293 -17.71 -9.20 11.14
C SER A 293 -18.55 -10.46 11.46
N GLY A 294 -19.42 -10.47 12.49
CA GLY A 294 -20.44 -11.51 12.73
C GLY A 294 -19.94 -12.96 12.81
N LYS A 295 -18.62 -13.15 12.90
CA LYS A 295 -17.95 -14.44 13.00
C LYS A 295 -17.42 -14.63 14.43
N GLN A 296 -17.52 -15.87 14.90
CA GLN A 296 -17.17 -16.32 16.25
C GLN A 296 -15.80 -17.04 16.30
N GLN A 297 -14.79 -16.63 15.53
CA GLN A 297 -13.48 -17.29 15.56
C GLN A 297 -12.33 -16.31 15.78
N ALA A 298 -11.58 -16.59 16.84
CA ALA A 298 -10.73 -15.70 17.62
C ALA A 298 -9.22 -15.87 17.35
N ASP A 299 -8.83 -16.63 16.32
CA ASP A 299 -7.44 -17.06 16.12
C ASP A 299 -6.52 -16.01 15.45
N TRP A 300 -7.01 -14.80 15.16
CA TRP A 300 -6.27 -13.81 14.36
C TRP A 300 -5.57 -12.69 15.14
N TRP A 301 -5.86 -12.53 16.44
CA TRP A 301 -5.42 -11.33 17.19
C TRP A 301 -4.23 -11.56 18.13
N GLY A 302 -4.07 -12.78 18.64
CA GLY A 302 -2.98 -13.16 19.56
C GLY A 302 -1.89 -14.02 18.93
N SER A 303 -2.04 -14.41 17.66
CA SER A 303 -1.05 -15.19 16.94
C SER A 303 0.09 -14.32 16.42
N ARG A 304 1.28 -14.92 16.31
CA ARG A 304 2.45 -14.29 15.69
C ARG A 304 2.09 -13.86 14.28
N ARG A 305 2.65 -12.74 13.83
CA ARG A 305 2.58 -12.35 12.42
C ARG A 305 3.10 -13.43 11.47
N ARG A 306 4.06 -14.23 11.92
CA ARG A 306 4.62 -15.40 11.23
C ARG A 306 4.61 -16.60 12.16
N GLU A 307 3.65 -17.49 11.98
CA GLU A 307 3.50 -18.68 12.83
C GLU A 307 4.64 -19.67 12.64
N GLU A 308 5.22 -19.70 11.45
CA GLU A 308 6.37 -20.51 11.05
C GLU A 308 7.70 -20.05 11.66
N ALA A 309 7.76 -18.83 12.21
CA ALA A 309 8.97 -18.25 12.78
C ALA A 309 8.89 -18.16 14.32
N PRO A 310 10.03 -18.20 15.04
CA PRO A 310 10.03 -18.06 16.49
C PRO A 310 9.39 -16.75 16.96
N TRP A 311 8.79 -16.77 18.15
CA TRP A 311 8.24 -15.55 18.75
C TRP A 311 9.34 -14.51 18.91
N PHE A 312 9.02 -13.27 18.55
CA PHE A 312 9.92 -12.12 18.63
C PHE A 312 11.22 -12.21 17.81
N ALA A 313 11.34 -13.20 16.91
CA ALA A 313 12.47 -13.25 15.97
C ALA A 313 12.47 -12.03 15.04
N LEU A 314 13.64 -11.59 14.61
CA LEU A 314 13.79 -10.56 13.60
C LEU A 314 13.39 -11.12 12.23
N ILE A 315 12.38 -10.50 11.62
CA ILE A 315 11.86 -10.86 10.30
C ILE A 315 12.22 -9.77 9.29
N GLY A 316 12.63 -10.20 8.10
CA GLY A 316 12.77 -9.35 6.93
C GLY A 316 11.54 -9.49 6.03
N MET A 317 11.09 -8.38 5.45
CA MET A 317 10.07 -8.33 4.40
C MET A 317 10.57 -7.47 3.25
N ILE A 318 10.54 -8.00 2.03
CA ILE A 318 10.77 -7.22 0.82
C ILE A 318 9.41 -6.72 0.34
N ALA A 319 9.25 -5.40 0.28
CA ALA A 319 8.05 -4.76 -0.25
C ALA A 319 8.02 -4.92 -1.77
N ASN A 320 7.69 -6.13 -2.21
CA ASN A 320 7.63 -6.54 -3.60
C ASN A 320 6.36 -7.36 -3.85
N GLN A 321 5.29 -7.09 -3.09
CA GLN A 321 3.95 -7.68 -3.23
C GLN A 321 3.59 -7.87 -4.72
N PRO A 322 3.00 -9.01 -5.14
CA PRO A 322 2.37 -9.07 -6.45
C PRO A 322 1.26 -8.03 -6.53
N ASN A 323 0.94 -7.63 -7.76
CA ASN A 323 -0.23 -6.79 -7.94
C ASN A 323 -1.46 -7.50 -7.39
N MET A 324 -2.39 -6.74 -6.82
CA MET A 324 -3.65 -7.31 -6.36
C MET A 324 -4.35 -8.02 -7.52
N ASP A 325 -4.66 -9.29 -7.34
CA ASP A 325 -5.52 -10.01 -8.26
C ASP A 325 -6.99 -9.60 -8.03
N ALA A 326 -7.87 -9.99 -8.94
CA ALA A 326 -9.30 -9.73 -8.84
C ALA A 326 -9.96 -10.37 -7.60
N SER A 327 -9.24 -11.21 -6.83
CA SER A 327 -9.78 -11.86 -5.64
C SER A 327 -9.93 -10.91 -4.45
N GLY A 328 -9.18 -9.80 -4.44
CA GLY A 328 -9.16 -8.85 -3.31
C GLY A 328 -8.15 -9.23 -2.22
N THR A 329 -7.54 -10.42 -2.28
CA THR A 329 -6.66 -10.91 -1.21
C THR A 329 -5.35 -10.15 -1.16
N VAL A 330 -5.04 -9.54 -0.02
CA VAL A 330 -3.76 -8.86 0.20
C VAL A 330 -2.63 -9.87 0.39
N ILE A 331 -1.79 -10.04 -0.63
CA ILE A 331 -0.61 -10.90 -0.58
C ILE A 331 0.58 -10.10 -0.05
N GLU A 332 1.22 -10.58 1.03
CA GLU A 332 2.50 -10.01 1.47
C GLU A 332 3.64 -10.35 0.51
N GLY A 333 4.68 -9.54 0.55
CA GLY A 333 5.88 -9.66 -0.22
C GLY A 333 6.72 -10.79 0.34
N GLU A 334 7.90 -10.95 -0.22
CA GLU A 334 8.79 -12.00 0.22
C GLU A 334 9.26 -11.75 1.67
N THR A 335 8.87 -12.63 2.59
CA THR A 335 9.30 -12.60 3.99
C THR A 335 10.24 -13.75 4.32
N PHE A 336 11.16 -13.51 5.25
CA PHE A 336 12.13 -14.48 5.68
C PHE A 336 12.60 -14.18 7.11
N VAL A 337 12.97 -15.22 7.85
CA VAL A 337 13.60 -15.06 9.17
C VAL A 337 15.01 -14.54 8.95
N ILE A 338 15.31 -13.35 9.50
CA ILE A 338 16.69 -12.86 9.54
C ILE A 338 17.43 -13.57 10.67
N GLY A 339 16.81 -13.65 11.86
CA GLY A 339 17.47 -14.22 13.03
C GLY A 339 18.75 -13.44 13.36
N GLU A 340 19.76 -14.13 13.87
CA GLU A 340 21.10 -13.55 14.05
C GLU A 340 21.86 -13.38 12.73
N ARG A 341 21.66 -14.31 11.78
CA ARG A 341 22.31 -14.29 10.48
C ARG A 341 21.52 -15.09 9.46
N CYS A 342 21.37 -14.54 8.26
CA CYS A 342 20.85 -15.29 7.12
C CYS A 342 21.43 -14.78 5.79
N THR A 343 21.14 -15.50 4.72
CA THR A 343 21.34 -15.03 3.34
C THR A 343 20.00 -15.14 2.61
N PHE A 344 19.65 -14.12 1.85
CA PHE A 344 18.39 -14.08 1.11
C PHE A 344 18.62 -13.54 -0.31
N ARG A 345 17.88 -14.08 -1.27
CA ARG A 345 17.90 -13.66 -2.67
C ARG A 345 16.47 -13.32 -3.08
N PRO A 346 16.12 -12.02 -3.20
CA PRO A 346 14.79 -11.61 -3.62
C PRO A 346 14.46 -12.14 -5.01
N ARG A 347 13.25 -12.66 -5.23
CA ARG A 347 12.76 -13.00 -6.57
C ARG A 347 12.35 -11.76 -7.34
N ARG A 348 11.90 -10.72 -6.62
CA ARG A 348 11.57 -9.40 -7.19
C ARG A 348 12.22 -8.28 -6.38
N SER A 349 12.57 -7.19 -7.06
CA SER A 349 13.17 -6.05 -6.40
C SER A 349 12.17 -5.34 -5.48
N GLY A 350 12.65 -4.73 -4.41
CA GLY A 350 11.79 -3.98 -3.50
C GLY A 350 12.53 -3.46 -2.27
N TYR A 351 11.86 -2.61 -1.50
CA TYR A 351 12.41 -2.06 -0.26
C TYR A 351 12.41 -3.10 0.87
N LEU A 352 13.50 -3.15 1.63
CA LEU A 352 13.60 -3.97 2.82
C LEU A 352 12.96 -3.27 4.03
N TYR A 353 11.99 -3.95 4.61
CA TYR A 353 11.43 -3.66 5.92
C TYR A 353 11.80 -4.76 6.91
N SER A 354 11.85 -4.42 8.20
CA SER A 354 12.11 -5.40 9.25
C SER A 354 11.27 -5.14 10.50
N TYR A 355 11.00 -6.20 11.26
CA TYR A 355 10.16 -6.13 12.46
C TYR A 355 10.44 -7.31 13.41
N ALA A 356 10.07 -7.16 14.68
CA ALA A 356 10.03 -8.26 15.65
C ALA A 356 8.80 -9.13 15.42
N ASN A 357 8.90 -10.46 15.40
CA ASN A 357 7.78 -11.37 15.14
C ASN A 357 6.81 -11.51 16.33
N ASP A 358 6.06 -10.44 16.59
CA ASP A 358 5.07 -10.35 17.65
C ASP A 358 3.64 -10.40 17.05
N ALA A 359 2.63 -10.54 17.88
CA ALA A 359 1.24 -10.41 17.49
C ALA A 359 0.91 -8.95 17.17
N TRP A 360 0.10 -8.73 16.11
CA TRP A 360 -0.11 -7.42 15.50
C TRP A 360 -0.52 -6.31 16.49
N LYS A 361 -1.26 -6.66 17.55
CA LYS A 361 -1.78 -5.71 18.54
C LYS A 361 -0.84 -5.46 19.72
N PHE A 362 0.19 -6.27 19.90
CA PHE A 362 0.94 -6.31 21.16
C PHE A 362 2.20 -5.46 21.14
N TYR A 363 2.58 -4.89 20.00
CA TYR A 363 3.77 -4.02 19.86
C TYR A 363 3.87 -2.85 20.85
N GLY A 364 2.77 -2.43 21.49
CA GLY A 364 2.75 -1.34 22.45
C GLY A 364 3.55 -1.57 23.74
N ASN A 365 3.80 -2.83 24.13
CA ASN A 365 4.63 -3.17 25.29
C ASN A 365 6.11 -3.41 24.92
N ASN A 366 6.44 -3.49 23.63
CA ASN A 366 7.80 -3.77 23.15
C ASN A 366 8.75 -2.59 23.38
N ARG A 367 10.01 -2.90 23.71
CA ARG A 367 11.05 -1.89 23.98
C ARG A 367 12.39 -2.29 23.37
N GLY A 368 13.26 -1.30 23.16
CA GLY A 368 14.59 -1.51 22.63
C GLY A 368 14.64 -1.70 21.11
N GLN A 369 15.82 -2.10 20.64
CA GLN A 369 16.13 -2.24 19.23
C GLN A 369 17.24 -3.28 19.04
N VAL A 370 17.28 -3.88 17.85
CA VAL A 370 18.45 -4.63 17.36
C VAL A 370 19.10 -3.86 16.21
N THR A 371 20.40 -4.06 16.02
CA THR A 371 21.13 -3.50 14.87
C THR A 371 21.19 -4.55 13.78
N LEU A 372 20.62 -4.25 12.62
CA LEU A 372 20.68 -5.08 11.41
C LEU A 372 21.75 -4.53 10.47
N THR A 373 22.66 -5.36 10.01
CA THR A 373 23.63 -5.07 8.95
C THR A 373 23.32 -5.91 7.72
N VAL A 374 23.16 -5.25 6.58
CA VAL A 374 22.89 -5.88 5.28
C VAL A 374 24.10 -5.67 4.39
N SER A 375 24.52 -6.72 3.69
CA SER A 375 25.66 -6.72 2.76
C SER A 375 25.23 -7.27 1.40
N ARG A 376 25.61 -6.60 0.32
CA ARG A 376 25.46 -7.17 -1.03
C ARG A 376 26.65 -8.07 -1.32
N ARG A 377 26.38 -9.29 -1.76
CA ARG A 377 27.40 -10.28 -2.10
C ARG A 377 27.67 -10.34 -3.59
#